data_AF-A0A183U877-F1
#
_entry.id   AF-A0A183U877-F1
#
_cell.length_a   1.000
_cell.length_b   1.000
_cell.length_c   1.000
_cell.angle_alpha   90.00
_cell.angle_beta   90.00
_cell.angle_gamma   90.00
#
_symmetry.space_group_name_H-M   'P 1'
#
loop_
_entity.id
_entity.type
_entity.pdbx_description
1 polymer ?
#
loop_
_entity_poly.entity_id
_entity_poly.type
_entity_poly.pdbx_seq_one_letter_code
_entity_poly.pdbx_strand_id
1 'polypeptide(L)' 'MADIEWPGGKANPPQGTADSFHVRVVTLHESPFIIVSDLDPETGFCPGNQGAICDWGFEEFVDDGVIKLASSSIQC' A
#
# COMPACT_ATOMS: atom_id res chain seq x y z
N MET A 1 10.61 42.83 -16.71
CA MET A 1 9.78 41.61 -16.78
C MET A 1 10.59 40.56 -16.04
N ALA A 2 10.09 39.98 -14.95
CA ALA A 2 10.83 38.97 -14.22
C ALA A 2 10.55 37.61 -14.90
N ASP A 3 11.60 36.99 -15.43
CA ASP A 3 11.52 35.65 -16.01
C ASP A 3 11.07 34.64 -14.95
N ILE A 4 10.09 33.82 -15.29
CA ILE A 4 9.54 32.81 -14.38
C ILE A 4 10.54 31.66 -14.32
N GLU A 5 11.24 31.53 -13.20
CA GLU A 5 12.22 30.46 -12.97
C GLU A 5 11.56 29.23 -12.34
N TRP A 6 11.82 28.06 -12.93
CA TRP A 6 11.41 26.78 -12.38
C TRP A 6 12.47 26.25 -11.39
N PRO A 7 12.07 25.43 -10.39
CA PRO A 7 13.00 24.85 -9.43
C PRO A 7 14.17 24.16 -10.13
N GLY A 8 15.40 24.56 -9.79
CA GLY A 8 16.63 24.16 -10.49
C GLY A 8 17.22 25.21 -11.44
N GLY A 9 16.72 26.45 -11.44
CA GLY A 9 17.29 27.57 -12.20
C GLY A 9 17.08 27.46 -13.72
N LYS A 10 16.03 26.76 -14.15
CA LYS A 10 15.71 26.54 -15.56
C LYS A 10 14.57 27.45 -16.00
N ALA A 11 14.72 28.07 -17.16
CA ALA A 11 13.69 28.91 -17.79
C ALA A 11 12.54 28.10 -18.42
N ASN A 12 12.72 26.79 -18.62
CA ASN A 12 11.72 25.92 -19.22
C ASN A 12 11.07 25.03 -18.16
N PRO A 13 9.73 24.84 -18.20
CA PRO A 13 9.03 23.92 -17.34
C PRO A 13 9.57 22.49 -17.54
N PRO A 14 9.73 21.70 -16.46
CA PRO A 14 10.19 20.32 -16.58
C PRO A 14 9.22 19.52 -17.45
N GLN A 15 9.71 19.02 -18.59
CA GLN A 15 8.94 18.11 -19.46
C GLN A 15 8.99 16.70 -18.88
N GLY A 16 7.81 16.14 -18.60
CA GLY A 16 7.63 14.74 -18.22
C GLY A 16 6.46 14.56 -17.26
N THR A 17 5.48 13.76 -17.65
CA THR A 17 4.61 13.09 -16.68
C THR A 17 5.50 12.20 -15.82
N ALA A 18 5.33 12.19 -14.51
CA ALA A 18 6.12 11.34 -13.63
C ALA A 18 6.05 9.89 -14.11
N ASP A 19 7.22 9.28 -14.36
CA ASP A 19 7.37 7.93 -14.92
C ASP A 19 6.81 6.83 -14.01
N SER A 20 6.53 7.13 -12.73
CA SER A 20 5.99 6.19 -11.76
C SER A 20 4.71 6.71 -11.09
N PHE A 21 3.58 6.12 -11.47
CA PHE A 21 2.34 6.24 -10.71
C PHE A 21 2.28 5.10 -9.69
N HIS A 22 2.58 5.40 -8.44
CA HIS A 22 2.32 4.47 -7.33
C HIS A 22 0.81 4.43 -7.10
N VAL A 23 0.12 3.45 -7.69
CA VAL A 23 -1.31 3.28 -7.53
C VAL A 23 -1.57 2.49 -6.25
N ARG A 24 -2.40 3.06 -5.38
CA ARG A 24 -2.95 2.34 -4.23
C ARG A 24 -4.14 1.53 -4.71
N VAL A 25 -4.01 0.21 -4.67
CA VAL A 25 -5.09 -0.73 -4.99
C VAL A 25 -5.71 -1.16 -3.66
N VAL A 26 -7.03 -1.04 -3.55
CA VAL A 26 -7.81 -1.51 -2.40
C VAL A 26 -8.76 -2.58 -2.91
N THR A 27 -8.79 -3.72 -2.22
CA THR A 27 -9.68 -4.83 -2.57
C THR A 27 -10.37 -5.35 -1.32
N LEU A 28 -11.42 -6.14 -1.51
CA LEU A 28 -12.08 -6.88 -0.43
C LEU A 28 -11.80 -8.37 -0.58
N HIS A 29 -11.81 -9.10 0.53
CA HIS A 29 -11.69 -10.55 0.52
C HIS A 29 -12.93 -11.19 -0.13
N GLU A 30 -12.77 -11.64 -1.37
CA GLU A 30 -13.83 -12.29 -2.15
C GLU A 30 -13.25 -13.55 -2.82
N SER A 31 -13.36 -14.69 -2.15
CA SER A 31 -13.02 -15.98 -2.76
C SER A 31 -13.98 -16.27 -3.93
N PRO A 32 -13.51 -16.66 -5.13
CA PRO A 32 -12.16 -17.14 -5.49
C PRO A 32 -11.23 -16.09 -6.11
N PHE A 33 -11.63 -14.83 -6.19
CA PHE A 33 -10.92 -13.80 -6.93
C PHE A 33 -9.79 -13.15 -6.12
N ILE A 34 -10.01 -12.94 -4.81
CA ILE A 34 -9.03 -12.41 -3.86
C ILE A 34 -8.91 -13.39 -2.71
N ILE A 35 -7.76 -14.04 -2.63
CA ILE A 35 -7.41 -14.99 -1.57
C ILE A 35 -6.44 -14.28 -0.65
N VAL A 36 -6.66 -14.41 0.66
CA VAL A 36 -5.82 -13.79 1.69
C VAL A 36 -5.17 -14.88 2.52
N SER A 37 -3.88 -14.75 2.80
CA SER A 37 -3.02 -15.71 3.48
C SER A 37 -1.92 -15.01 4.26
N ASP A 38 -1.41 -15.67 5.30
CA ASP A 38 -0.33 -15.10 6.10
C ASP A 38 1.02 -15.18 5.36
N LEU A 39 1.93 -14.27 5.72
CA LEU A 39 3.30 -14.29 5.22
C LEU A 39 4.05 -15.47 5.81
N ASP A 40 5.01 -15.98 5.05
CA ASP A 40 5.95 -16.96 5.56
C ASP A 40 6.78 -16.36 6.72
N PRO A 41 6.79 -16.99 7.91
CA PRO A 41 7.37 -16.39 9.12
C PRO A 41 8.91 -16.31 9.08
N GLU A 42 9.57 -17.09 8.22
CA GLU A 42 11.03 -17.09 8.11
C GLU A 42 11.52 -16.08 7.09
N THR A 43 10.80 -15.93 5.98
CA THR A 43 11.23 -15.13 4.83
C THR A 43 10.54 -13.77 4.77
N GLY A 44 9.36 -13.61 5.38
CA GLY A 44 8.57 -12.38 5.26
C GLY A 44 8.08 -12.12 3.84
N PHE A 45 7.91 -13.18 3.04
CA PHE A 45 7.34 -13.11 1.69
C PHE A 45 6.05 -13.92 1.60
N CYS A 46 5.27 -13.66 0.56
CA CYS A 46 4.09 -14.46 0.28
C CYS A 46 4.47 -15.90 -0.05
N PRO A 47 3.72 -16.88 0.49
CA PRO A 47 3.99 -18.28 0.22
C PRO A 47 4.00 -18.55 -1.29
N GLY A 48 5.06 -19.23 -1.75
CA GLY A 48 5.23 -19.57 -3.16
C GLY A 48 5.56 -18.40 -4.11
N ASN A 49 5.83 -17.19 -3.60
CA ASN A 49 6.07 -15.98 -4.42
C ASN A 49 4.91 -15.63 -5.38
N GLN A 50 3.69 -16.08 -5.09
CA GLN A 50 2.51 -15.87 -5.95
C GLN A 50 1.56 -14.77 -5.46
N GLY A 51 1.89 -14.08 -4.38
CA GLY A 51 1.06 -13.03 -3.78
C GLY A 51 1.72 -11.66 -3.79
N ALA A 52 0.92 -10.64 -3.48
CA ALA A 52 1.41 -9.29 -3.21
C ALA A 52 1.19 -8.99 -1.72
N ILE A 53 2.21 -8.44 -1.07
CA ILE A 53 2.11 -8.03 0.32
C ILE A 53 1.10 -6.87 0.41
N CYS A 54 0.07 -7.04 1.23
CA CYS A 54 -0.98 -6.07 1.48
C CYS A 54 -1.08 -5.73 2.98
N ASP A 55 -1.51 -4.51 3.28
CA ASP A 55 -1.88 -4.10 4.62
C ASP A 55 -3.38 -4.33 4.79
N TRP A 56 -3.75 -5.34 5.58
CA TRP A 56 -5.14 -5.73 5.79
C TRP A 56 -5.85 -4.97 6.89
N GLY A 57 -5.24 -3.90 7.38
CA GLY A 57 -5.83 -3.02 8.36
C GLY A 57 -6.01 -3.67 9.73
N PHE A 58 -6.64 -2.94 10.64
CA PHE A 58 -6.90 -3.39 11.99
C PHE A 58 -8.34 -3.87 12.09
N GLU A 59 -8.54 -5.07 12.64
CA GLU A 59 -9.88 -5.50 13.05
C GLU A 59 -10.21 -4.85 14.41
N GLU A 60 -11.27 -4.05 14.43
CA GLU A 60 -11.83 -3.49 15.66
C GLU A 60 -12.69 -4.55 16.34
N PHE A 61 -12.29 -5.00 17.52
CA PHE A 61 -13.08 -5.93 18.32
C PHE A 61 -13.36 -5.35 19.70
N VAL A 62 -14.55 -5.63 20.22
CA VAL A 62 -14.94 -5.21 21.58
C VAL A 62 -14.59 -6.32 22.54
N ASP A 63 -13.67 -6.06 23.45
CA ASP A 63 -13.31 -6.97 24.54
C ASP A 63 -13.62 -6.28 25.87
N ASP A 64 -14.52 -6.88 26.66
CA ASP A 64 -14.96 -6.37 27.97
C ASP A 64 -15.49 -4.91 27.94
N GLY A 65 -16.17 -4.53 26.85
CA GLY A 65 -16.71 -3.18 26.67
C GLY A 65 -15.68 -2.12 26.25
N VAL A 66 -14.44 -2.53 26.00
CA VAL A 66 -13.37 -1.67 25.48
C VAL A 66 -13.13 -2.01 24.00
N ILE A 67 -13.09 -0.99 23.14
CA ILE A 67 -12.69 -1.16 21.74
C ILE A 67 -11.20 -1.44 21.71
N LYS A 68 -10.82 -2.62 21.23
CA LYS A 68 -9.44 -3.03 20.98
C LYS A 68 -9.19 -3.07 19.47
N LEU A 69 -8.02 -2.60 19.09
CA LEU A 69 -7.53 -2.63 17.73
C LEU A 69 -6.59 -3.84 17.60
N ALA A 70 -6.99 -4.88 16.86
CA ALA A 70 -6.09 -5.98 16.52
C ALA A 70 -5.07 -5.48 15.50
N SER A 71 -3.77 -5.62 15.78
CA SER A 71 -2.65 -5.14 14.97
C SER A 71 -2.88 -5.28 13.46
N SER A 72 -2.49 -4.27 12.67
CA SER A 72 -2.42 -4.36 11.21
C SER A 72 -1.72 -5.66 10.82
N SER A 73 -2.51 -6.57 10.25
CA SER A 73 -2.02 -7.84 9.75
C SER A 73 -1.49 -7.58 8.36
N ILE A 74 -0.16 -7.61 8.24
CA ILE A 74 0.47 -7.69 6.92
C ILE A 74 0.13 -9.08 6.40
N GLN A 75 -0.51 -9.13 5.25
CA GLN A 75 -0.97 -10.36 4.62
C GLN A 75 -0.56 -10.41 3.15
N CYS A 76 -0.82 -11.56 2.56
CA CYS A 76 -0.85 -11.82 1.14
C CYS A 76 -2.28 -12.24 0.80
#